data_AF-U2JBW9-F1
#
_entry.id   AF-U2JBW9-F1
#
_cell.length_a   1.000
_cell.length_b   1.000
_cell.length_c   1.000
_cell.angle_alpha   90.00
_cell.angle_beta   90.00
_cell.angle_gamma   90.00
#
_symmetry.space_group_name_H-M   'P 1'
#
loop_
_entity.id
_entity.type
_entity.pdbx_description
1 polymer ?
#
loop_
_entity_poly.entity_id
_entity_poly.type
_entity_poly.pdbx_seq_one_letter_code
_entity_poly.pdbx_strand_id
1 'polypeptide(L)'
;MQYKLTFFTIVFAGMLTQSYAQKNKQPQVQQTSIWMEGFEADGKLDEWQQPLQAYTDDGHISYSLANDDINLYLVVTSNRISKIFRGGVTFVAKRGDSVDLKITYPYNYTYDMIKYPNAAFMDPDRPKKLEDFVSIETSGLTENEAPLIGLVNQYGIQVGIGDKMEDSKVLADGEEYMIVEFAIPLSHLGGSIPSELEYGIHLRGIKAPSVPDLDRMPDSPNARSKKELNYIKMLARDAFIPLELKGTYRLATKPD
;
A
#
# COMPACT_ATOMS: atom_id res chain seq x y z
N MET A 1 19.28 37.47 63.90
CA MET A 1 19.33 37.76 62.45
C MET A 1 20.36 36.85 61.81
N GLN A 2 20.14 36.47 60.55
CA GLN A 2 21.05 35.81 59.60
C GLN A 2 20.78 34.32 59.27
N TYR A 3 20.21 34.19 58.07
CA TYR A 3 20.33 33.19 57.01
C TYR A 3 20.29 31.69 57.37
N LYS A 4 19.20 31.02 56.97
CA LYS A 4 19.26 29.63 56.54
C LYS A 4 18.95 29.56 55.05
N LEU A 5 20.01 29.27 54.31
CA LEU A 5 20.15 29.25 52.88
C LEU A 5 19.33 28.09 52.28
N THR A 6 18.46 28.44 51.36
CA THR A 6 17.75 27.62 50.38
C THR A 6 18.74 26.74 49.61
N PHE A 7 18.67 25.42 49.78
CA PHE A 7 19.55 24.51 49.03
C PHE A 7 18.95 23.13 48.79
N PHE A 8 17.66 23.01 48.42
CA PHE A 8 17.12 21.67 48.08
C PHE A 8 15.88 21.71 47.15
N THR A 9 15.90 22.53 46.10
CA THR A 9 14.75 22.57 45.14
C THR A 9 15.15 22.69 43.66
N ILE A 10 16.43 22.51 43.30
CA ILE A 10 16.90 22.65 41.90
C ILE A 10 17.66 21.40 41.44
N VAL A 11 17.18 20.20 41.78
CA VAL A 11 17.70 18.94 41.19
C VAL A 11 16.59 18.06 40.60
N PHE A 12 15.31 18.32 40.90
CA PHE A 12 14.21 17.47 40.41
C PHE A 12 13.54 17.94 39.10
N ALA A 13 13.90 19.12 38.58
CA ALA A 13 13.33 19.64 37.32
C ALA A 13 14.06 19.15 36.06
N GLY A 14 15.16 18.40 36.20
CA GLY A 14 15.98 17.94 35.07
C GLY A 14 15.67 16.54 34.53
N MET A 15 14.73 15.79 35.13
CA MET A 15 14.47 14.38 34.77
C MET A 15 13.20 14.14 33.95
N LEU A 16 12.48 15.19 33.51
CA LEU A 16 11.22 15.02 32.75
C LEU A 16 11.30 15.39 31.27
N THR A 17 12.44 15.85 30.76
CA THR A 17 12.64 15.92 29.32
C THR A 17 13.10 14.55 28.84
N GLN A 18 12.17 13.59 28.79
CA GLN A 18 12.35 12.40 27.96
C GLN A 18 12.53 12.89 26.54
N SER A 19 13.75 12.75 26.04
CA SER A 19 14.09 12.95 24.63
C SER A 19 13.24 12.00 23.79
N TYR A 20 12.11 12.47 23.28
CA TYR A 20 11.38 11.85 22.16
C TYR A 20 12.18 12.07 20.87
N ALA A 21 13.40 11.53 20.83
CA ALA A 21 14.27 11.51 19.66
C ALA A 21 14.58 10.08 19.21
N GLN A 22 13.82 9.09 19.70
CA GLN A 22 13.65 7.86 18.95
C GLN A 22 12.67 8.20 17.84
N LYS A 23 13.19 8.35 16.61
CA LYS A 23 12.38 8.25 15.40
C LYS A 23 11.72 6.86 15.46
N ASN A 24 10.55 6.77 16.09
CA ASN A 24 9.83 5.52 16.27
C ASN A 24 9.65 4.93 14.88
N LYS A 25 10.41 3.88 14.57
CA LYS A 25 10.21 3.14 13.32
C LYS A 25 8.75 2.72 13.33
N GLN A 26 8.02 3.07 12.28
CA GLN A 26 6.66 2.58 12.10
C GLN A 26 6.69 1.05 12.20
N PRO A 27 5.68 0.45 12.84
CA PRO A 27 5.63 -1.00 12.95
C PRO A 27 5.50 -1.62 11.54
N GLN A 28 6.04 -2.82 11.37
CA GLN A 28 5.93 -3.54 10.09
C GLN A 28 4.49 -3.99 9.80
N VAL A 29 3.66 -4.09 10.83
CA VAL A 29 2.24 -4.46 10.77
C VAL A 29 1.46 -3.50 11.65
N GLN A 30 0.26 -3.10 11.22
CA GLN A 30 -0.59 -2.19 11.98
C GLN A 30 -1.00 -2.79 13.33
N GLN A 31 -0.90 -2.01 14.41
CA GLN A 31 -1.13 -2.46 15.78
C GLN A 31 -2.45 -1.97 16.39
N THR A 32 -3.08 -0.98 15.78
CA THR A 32 -4.27 -0.29 16.30
C THR A 32 -5.41 -0.38 15.29
N SER A 33 -6.64 -0.50 15.78
CA SER A 33 -7.84 -0.43 14.94
C SER A 33 -8.21 1.03 14.67
N ILE A 34 -8.73 1.32 13.47
CA ILE A 34 -9.15 2.68 13.10
C ILE A 34 -10.63 2.64 12.71
N TRP A 35 -11.44 3.43 13.41
CA TRP A 35 -12.79 3.76 12.96
C TRP A 35 -12.72 4.93 11.98
N MET A 36 -13.45 4.86 10.87
CA MET A 36 -13.42 5.89 9.83
C MET A 36 -14.82 6.13 9.27
N GLU A 37 -15.23 7.39 9.15
CA GLU A 37 -16.47 7.78 8.47
C GLU A 37 -16.14 8.73 7.31
N GLY A 38 -16.98 8.75 6.28
CA GLY A 38 -16.83 9.68 5.15
C GLY A 38 -15.67 9.36 4.20
N PHE A 39 -15.24 8.10 4.15
CA PHE A 39 -14.22 7.64 3.22
C PHE A 39 -14.68 7.71 1.75
N GLU A 40 -13.83 8.27 0.89
CA GLU A 40 -13.98 8.23 -0.56
C GLU A 40 -12.77 7.54 -1.19
N ALA A 41 -13.00 6.53 -2.04
CA ALA A 41 -11.92 5.84 -2.75
C ALA A 41 -11.46 6.65 -3.97
N ASP A 42 -10.76 7.77 -3.76
CA ASP A 42 -10.40 8.74 -4.81
C ASP A 42 -8.89 8.82 -5.10
N GLY A 43 -8.07 8.05 -4.39
CA GLY A 43 -6.63 8.01 -4.55
C GLY A 43 -5.88 9.09 -3.78
N LYS A 44 -6.51 9.75 -2.80
CA LYS A 44 -5.88 10.75 -1.94
C LYS A 44 -5.66 10.20 -0.52
N LEU A 45 -5.16 11.05 0.37
CA LEU A 45 -4.72 10.68 1.72
C LEU A 45 -5.33 11.57 2.81
N ASP A 46 -6.27 12.44 2.46
CA ASP A 46 -6.82 13.48 3.30
C ASP A 46 -7.72 12.94 4.42
N GLU A 47 -8.40 11.81 4.23
CA GLU A 47 -9.14 11.15 5.33
C GLU A 47 -8.24 10.28 6.22
N TRP A 48 -6.99 10.00 5.80
CA TRP A 48 -6.10 9.08 6.49
C TRP A 48 -5.18 9.78 7.47
N GLN A 49 -5.11 9.29 8.71
CA GLN A 49 -4.09 9.74 9.66
C GLN A 49 -2.69 9.49 9.09
N GLN A 50 -1.90 10.56 8.97
CA GLN A 50 -0.51 10.52 8.52
C GLN A 50 0.49 10.60 9.70
N PRO A 51 1.60 9.84 9.65
CA PRO A 51 1.91 8.83 8.65
C PRO A 51 1.00 7.58 8.83
N LEU A 52 0.86 6.79 7.76
CA LEU A 52 0.07 5.54 7.81
C LEU A 52 0.57 4.58 8.92
N GLN A 53 -0.28 3.69 9.41
CA GLN A 53 -0.02 2.97 10.66
C GLN A 53 1.13 1.95 10.57
N ALA A 54 1.39 1.42 9.38
CA ALA A 54 2.45 0.44 9.18
C ALA A 54 3.32 0.77 7.98
N TYR A 55 4.59 0.37 8.07
CA TYR A 55 5.57 0.51 7.00
C TYR A 55 6.50 -0.71 6.95
N THR A 56 6.71 -1.25 5.76
CA THR A 56 7.69 -2.33 5.53
C THR A 56 8.94 -1.84 4.83
N ASP A 57 10.10 -2.16 5.40
CA ASP A 57 11.39 -1.80 4.80
C ASP A 57 11.62 -2.57 3.49
N ASP A 58 11.32 -3.88 3.49
CA ASP A 58 11.53 -4.76 2.32
C ASP A 58 10.60 -4.40 1.14
N GLY A 59 9.37 -3.99 1.46
CA GLY A 59 8.36 -3.68 0.46
C GLY A 59 8.32 -2.23 0.01
N HIS A 60 8.86 -1.31 0.81
CA HIS A 60 8.56 0.12 0.72
C HIS A 60 7.05 0.36 0.58
N ILE A 61 6.29 -0.36 1.41
CA ILE A 61 4.83 -0.25 1.49
C ILE A 61 4.51 0.42 2.80
N SER A 62 3.83 1.55 2.75
CA SER A 62 3.11 2.09 3.91
C SER A 62 1.62 1.86 3.74
N TYR A 63 0.93 1.41 4.77
CA TYR A 63 -0.51 1.12 4.67
C TYR A 63 -1.24 1.37 5.99
N SER A 64 -2.55 1.56 5.86
CA SER A 64 -3.49 1.56 6.99
C SER A 64 -4.75 0.80 6.61
N LEU A 65 -5.30 0.05 7.57
CA LEU A 65 -6.64 -0.52 7.54
C LEU A 65 -7.53 0.29 8.49
N ALA A 66 -8.77 0.52 8.06
CA ALA A 66 -9.82 1.11 8.88
C ALA A 66 -11.15 0.42 8.57
N ASN A 67 -12.19 0.67 9.35
CA ASN A 67 -13.54 0.23 9.02
C ASN A 67 -14.59 1.17 9.61
N ASP A 68 -15.81 1.04 9.10
CA ASP A 68 -17.03 1.47 9.78
C ASP A 68 -17.96 0.25 10.00
N ASP A 69 -19.27 0.51 10.12
CA ASP A 69 -20.32 -0.50 10.25
C ASP A 69 -20.56 -1.31 8.96
N ILE A 70 -20.09 -0.83 7.81
CA ILE A 70 -20.49 -1.32 6.48
C ILE A 70 -19.29 -1.87 5.71
N ASN A 71 -18.14 -1.19 5.76
CA ASN A 71 -16.98 -1.46 4.92
C ASN A 71 -15.70 -1.59 5.73
N LEU A 72 -14.79 -2.39 5.19
CA LEU A 72 -13.36 -2.34 5.48
C LEU A 72 -12.70 -1.42 4.45
N TYR A 73 -11.83 -0.54 4.94
CA TYR A 73 -11.04 0.39 4.17
C TYR A 73 -9.58 0.00 4.20
N LEU A 74 -8.89 0.10 3.06
CA LEU A 74 -7.45 -0.07 2.95
C LEU A 74 -6.88 1.05 2.10
N VAL A 75 -5.81 1.68 2.57
CA VAL A 75 -4.91 2.48 1.74
C VAL A 75 -3.52 1.88 1.72
N VAL A 76 -2.91 1.87 0.55
CA VAL A 76 -1.54 1.43 0.30
C VAL A 76 -0.80 2.53 -0.43
N THR A 77 0.38 2.88 0.07
CA THR A 77 1.32 3.80 -0.58
C THR A 77 2.63 3.08 -0.87
N SER A 78 3.17 3.25 -2.08
CA SER A 78 4.48 2.69 -2.43
C SER A 78 5.11 3.38 -3.64
N ASN A 79 6.44 3.50 -3.61
CA ASN A 79 7.25 3.93 -4.75
C ASN A 79 7.53 2.78 -5.74
N ARG A 80 6.96 1.59 -5.53
CA ARG A 80 7.07 0.44 -6.46
C ARG A 80 6.07 0.54 -7.61
N ILE A 81 6.07 1.68 -8.28
CA ILE A 81 5.12 2.05 -9.35
C ILE A 81 5.04 0.99 -10.44
N SER A 82 6.20 0.50 -10.90
CA SER A 82 6.24 -0.54 -11.95
C SER A 82 5.59 -1.86 -11.53
N LYS A 83 5.65 -2.25 -10.24
CA LYS A 83 4.93 -3.41 -9.72
C LYS A 83 3.43 -3.17 -9.74
N ILE A 84 3.02 -2.00 -9.23
CA ILE A 84 1.61 -1.63 -9.10
C ILE A 84 0.96 -1.53 -10.48
N PHE A 85 1.57 -0.85 -11.44
CA PHE A 85 1.01 -0.71 -12.79
C PHE A 85 0.90 -2.04 -13.56
N ARG A 86 1.81 -2.98 -13.33
CA ARG A 86 1.89 -4.23 -14.12
C ARG A 86 1.24 -5.42 -13.44
N GLY A 87 1.11 -5.38 -12.12
CA GLY A 87 0.59 -6.47 -11.31
C GLY A 87 -0.55 -6.06 -10.39
N GLY A 88 -0.73 -4.78 -10.10
CA GLY A 88 -1.71 -4.31 -9.11
C GLY A 88 -1.28 -4.59 -7.66
N VAL A 89 -2.07 -4.05 -6.75
CA VAL A 89 -2.08 -4.39 -5.33
C VAL A 89 -3.24 -5.35 -5.10
N THR A 90 -2.96 -6.53 -4.54
CA THR A 90 -4.01 -7.47 -4.14
C THR A 90 -4.20 -7.40 -2.64
N PHE A 91 -5.41 -7.06 -2.21
CA PHE A 91 -5.87 -7.32 -0.87
C PHE A 91 -6.41 -8.76 -0.79
N VAL A 92 -6.02 -9.47 0.27
CA VAL A 92 -6.48 -10.83 0.56
C VAL A 92 -7.13 -10.83 1.94
N ALA A 93 -8.37 -11.30 2.03
CA ALA A 93 -9.05 -11.57 3.29
C ALA A 93 -9.24 -13.08 3.47
N LYS A 94 -8.71 -13.62 4.57
CA LYS A 94 -8.86 -15.03 4.94
C LYS A 94 -10.25 -15.29 5.50
N ARG A 95 -10.90 -16.36 5.04
CA ARG A 95 -12.29 -16.71 5.42
C ARG A 95 -12.42 -18.12 5.99
N GLY A 96 -11.43 -18.54 6.77
CA GLY A 96 -11.38 -19.87 7.38
C GLY A 96 -11.42 -20.98 6.32
N ASP A 97 -12.44 -21.83 6.38
CA ASP A 97 -12.64 -22.95 5.44
C ASP A 97 -13.22 -22.53 4.09
N SER A 98 -13.66 -21.28 3.95
CA SER A 98 -14.12 -20.74 2.67
C SER A 98 -12.96 -20.25 1.82
N VAL A 99 -13.17 -20.17 0.50
CA VAL A 99 -12.20 -19.57 -0.43
C VAL A 99 -11.84 -18.16 0.05
N ASP A 100 -10.56 -17.80 0.06
CA ASP A 100 -10.14 -16.44 0.41
C ASP A 100 -10.75 -15.41 -0.54
N LEU A 101 -11.16 -14.25 -0.02
CA LEU A 101 -11.50 -13.12 -0.87
C LEU A 101 -10.22 -12.43 -1.34
N LYS A 102 -10.10 -12.19 -2.63
CA LYS A 102 -8.99 -11.46 -3.25
C LYS A 102 -9.53 -10.36 -4.15
N ILE A 103 -9.04 -9.15 -3.95
CA ILE A 103 -9.40 -7.97 -4.74
C ILE A 103 -8.10 -7.32 -5.20
N THR A 104 -7.89 -7.24 -6.51
CA THR A 104 -6.70 -6.65 -7.12
C THR A 104 -7.05 -5.37 -7.87
N TYR A 105 -6.38 -4.27 -7.50
CA TYR A 105 -6.45 -2.98 -8.18
C TYR A 105 -5.11 -2.23 -8.03
N PRO A 106 -4.67 -1.40 -8.99
CA PRO A 106 -5.21 -1.25 -10.34
C PRO A 106 -5.07 -2.51 -11.20
N TYR A 107 -6.01 -2.74 -12.12
CA TYR A 107 -5.92 -3.84 -13.08
C TYR A 107 -6.19 -3.36 -14.51
N ASN A 108 -5.27 -3.68 -15.41
CA ASN A 108 -5.48 -3.57 -16.85
C ASN A 108 -4.82 -4.77 -17.54
N TYR A 109 -5.59 -5.53 -18.30
CA TYR A 109 -5.12 -6.74 -18.97
C TYR A 109 -3.96 -6.48 -19.95
N THR A 110 -3.89 -5.29 -20.58
CA THR A 110 -2.77 -4.95 -21.47
C THR A 110 -1.48 -4.69 -20.71
N TYR A 111 -1.57 -4.40 -19.41
CA TYR A 111 -0.43 -4.19 -18.53
C TYR A 111 -0.09 -5.41 -17.68
N ASP A 112 -1.02 -6.37 -17.56
CA ASP A 112 -0.83 -7.63 -16.84
C ASP A 112 0.18 -8.54 -17.57
N MET A 113 1.45 -8.32 -17.25
CA MET A 113 2.54 -9.14 -17.77
C MET A 113 2.62 -10.53 -17.12
N ILE A 114 1.89 -10.78 -16.03
CA ILE A 114 1.81 -12.14 -15.46
C ILE A 114 0.99 -13.02 -16.39
N LYS A 115 -0.16 -12.52 -16.84
CA LYS A 115 -1.08 -13.26 -17.70
C LYS A 115 -0.76 -13.11 -19.18
N TYR A 116 -0.22 -11.97 -19.58
CA TYR A 116 0.09 -11.63 -20.96
C TYR A 116 1.51 -11.05 -21.08
N PRO A 117 2.56 -11.87 -20.91
CA PRO A 117 3.95 -11.39 -20.95
C PRO A 117 4.28 -10.67 -22.26
N ASN A 118 3.62 -11.03 -23.36
CA ASN A 118 3.81 -10.42 -24.69
C ASN A 118 3.06 -9.09 -24.89
N ALA A 119 2.03 -8.78 -24.09
CA ALA A 119 1.19 -7.58 -24.31
C ALA A 119 1.97 -6.28 -24.10
N ALA A 120 2.87 -6.24 -23.13
CA ALA A 120 3.73 -5.08 -22.89
C ALA A 120 4.81 -4.86 -23.97
N PHE A 121 5.11 -5.88 -24.79
CA PHE A 121 6.01 -5.76 -25.94
C PHE A 121 5.30 -5.34 -27.22
N MET A 122 3.96 -5.38 -27.24
CA MET A 122 3.17 -4.97 -28.40
C MET A 122 3.11 -3.44 -28.57
N ASP A 123 3.31 -2.68 -27.48
CA ASP A 123 3.35 -1.21 -27.51
C ASP A 123 4.20 -0.66 -26.35
N PRO A 124 5.54 -0.70 -26.45
CA PRO A 124 6.44 -0.24 -25.39
C PRO A 124 6.38 1.27 -25.16
N ASP A 125 5.88 2.03 -26.14
CA ASP A 125 5.80 3.49 -26.12
C ASP A 125 4.43 3.99 -25.62
N ARG A 126 3.46 3.09 -25.35
CA ARG A 126 2.17 3.48 -24.79
C ARG A 126 2.38 4.16 -23.44
N PRO A 127 2.00 5.44 -23.29
CA PRO A 127 2.04 6.09 -21.99
C PRO A 127 1.04 5.39 -21.09
N LYS A 128 1.52 4.92 -19.93
CA LYS A 128 0.65 4.35 -18.90
C LYS A 128 -0.05 5.49 -18.20
N LYS A 129 -1.38 5.45 -18.15
CA LYS A 129 -2.17 6.48 -17.49
C LYS A 129 -3.06 5.87 -16.42
N LEU A 130 -3.37 6.64 -15.38
CA LEU A 130 -4.24 6.16 -14.30
C LEU A 130 -5.64 5.82 -14.82
N GLU A 131 -6.12 6.54 -15.83
CA GLU A 131 -7.44 6.33 -16.42
C GLU A 131 -7.56 5.02 -17.22
N ASP A 132 -6.43 4.35 -17.52
CA ASP A 132 -6.45 3.03 -18.15
C ASP A 132 -6.98 1.94 -17.20
N PHE A 133 -7.06 2.20 -15.89
CA PHE A 133 -7.43 1.21 -14.87
C PHE A 133 -8.92 1.23 -14.55
N VAL A 134 -9.70 0.66 -15.46
CA VAL A 134 -11.18 0.64 -15.40
C VAL A 134 -11.77 -0.66 -14.87
N SER A 135 -10.94 -1.56 -14.33
CA SER A 135 -11.37 -2.88 -13.87
C SER A 135 -10.69 -3.29 -12.57
N ILE A 136 -11.39 -4.15 -11.84
CA ILE A 136 -10.95 -4.80 -10.60
C ILE A 136 -10.94 -6.30 -10.88
N GLU A 137 -9.83 -6.97 -10.60
CA GLU A 137 -9.76 -8.43 -10.66
C GLU A 137 -10.18 -9.00 -9.30
N THR A 138 -11.09 -9.97 -9.31
CA THR A 138 -11.62 -10.59 -8.08
C THR A 138 -11.52 -12.10 -8.10
N SER A 139 -11.45 -12.67 -6.90
CA SER A 139 -11.64 -14.10 -6.65
C SER A 139 -12.21 -14.29 -5.24
N GLY A 140 -13.19 -15.17 -5.09
CA GLY A 140 -13.84 -15.46 -3.82
C GLY A 140 -15.03 -14.56 -3.47
N LEU A 141 -15.47 -13.63 -4.32
CA LEU A 141 -16.67 -12.81 -4.09
C LEU A 141 -17.97 -13.63 -4.17
N THR A 142 -18.10 -14.59 -5.09
CA THR A 142 -19.29 -15.46 -5.27
C THR A 142 -18.93 -16.82 -5.89
N GLU A 143 -19.81 -17.82 -5.81
CA GLU A 143 -19.54 -19.15 -6.40
C GLU A 143 -19.41 -19.15 -7.94
N ASN A 144 -19.97 -18.14 -8.63
CA ASN A 144 -20.04 -18.07 -10.11
C ASN A 144 -19.43 -16.76 -10.66
N GLU A 145 -18.36 -16.26 -10.03
CA GLU A 145 -17.82 -14.92 -10.32
C GLU A 145 -17.38 -14.68 -11.75
N ALA A 146 -17.64 -13.44 -12.21
CA ALA A 146 -16.82 -12.81 -13.22
C ALA A 146 -15.46 -12.47 -12.59
N PRO A 147 -14.32 -12.94 -13.14
CA PRO A 147 -12.99 -12.66 -12.58
C PRO A 147 -12.58 -11.18 -12.71
N LEU A 148 -13.38 -10.38 -13.40
CA LEU A 148 -13.19 -8.95 -13.63
C LEU A 148 -14.52 -8.24 -13.45
N ILE A 149 -14.53 -7.19 -12.64
CA ILE A 149 -15.66 -6.29 -12.44
C ILE A 149 -15.26 -4.85 -12.78
N GLY A 150 -16.24 -4.01 -13.15
CA GLY A 150 -16.00 -2.59 -13.39
C GLY A 150 -15.87 -1.77 -12.11
N LEU A 151 -15.39 -0.53 -12.22
CA LEU A 151 -15.33 0.42 -11.09
C LEU A 151 -16.72 0.71 -10.52
N VAL A 152 -17.74 0.76 -11.38
CA VAL A 152 -19.15 0.74 -10.98
C VAL A 152 -19.65 -0.69 -11.05
N ASN A 153 -19.93 -1.29 -9.90
CA ASN A 153 -20.31 -2.69 -9.79
C ASN A 153 -21.43 -2.90 -8.76
N GLN A 154 -22.12 -4.04 -8.87
CA GLN A 154 -23.22 -4.42 -7.97
C GLN A 154 -22.77 -4.91 -6.59
N TYR A 155 -21.46 -5.09 -6.39
CA TYR A 155 -20.91 -5.67 -5.16
C TYR A 155 -20.57 -4.62 -4.11
N GLY A 156 -20.69 -3.33 -4.44
CA GLY A 156 -20.38 -2.22 -3.54
C GLY A 156 -18.88 -2.01 -3.31
N ILE A 157 -18.02 -2.70 -4.05
CA ILE A 157 -16.56 -2.50 -3.96
C ILE A 157 -16.21 -1.18 -4.64
N GLN A 158 -15.46 -0.33 -3.95
CA GLN A 158 -14.94 0.92 -4.48
C GLN A 158 -13.41 0.90 -4.40
N VAL A 159 -12.75 1.53 -5.36
CA VAL A 159 -11.30 1.59 -5.44
C VAL A 159 -10.86 2.95 -5.96
N GLY A 160 -9.72 3.42 -5.47
CA GLY A 160 -9.11 4.69 -5.84
C GLY A 160 -7.64 4.51 -6.20
N ILE A 161 -7.13 5.36 -7.10
CA ILE A 161 -5.71 5.41 -7.44
C ILE A 161 -5.28 6.84 -7.69
N GLY A 162 -4.15 7.20 -7.10
CA GLY A 162 -3.51 8.50 -7.28
C GLY A 162 -2.00 8.39 -7.13
N ASP A 163 -1.32 9.52 -7.20
CA ASP A 163 0.10 9.64 -6.98
C ASP A 163 0.40 10.84 -6.09
N LYS A 164 1.58 10.80 -5.46
CA LYS A 164 2.17 11.93 -4.74
C LYS A 164 3.67 11.95 -4.95
N MET A 165 4.25 13.14 -4.88
CA MET A 165 5.70 13.32 -4.87
C MET A 165 6.20 13.57 -3.45
N GLU A 166 7.28 12.88 -3.06
CA GLU A 166 8.01 13.11 -1.81
C GLU A 166 9.47 13.47 -2.07
N ASP A 167 10.10 14.17 -1.13
CA ASP A 167 11.52 14.50 -1.23
C ASP A 167 12.38 13.23 -1.24
N SER A 168 13.27 13.13 -2.23
CA SER A 168 14.20 11.99 -2.35
C SER A 168 15.63 12.39 -2.08
N LYS A 169 16.36 11.53 -1.35
CA LYS A 169 17.83 11.65 -1.21
C LYS A 169 18.58 11.12 -2.42
N VAL A 170 17.87 10.52 -3.37
CA VAL A 170 18.45 9.83 -4.52
C VAL A 170 18.07 10.54 -5.80
N LEU A 171 16.78 10.79 -6.01
CA LEU A 171 16.24 11.43 -7.20
C LEU A 171 16.15 12.94 -7.00
N ALA A 172 16.79 13.71 -7.88
CA ALA A 172 16.81 15.17 -7.76
C ALA A 172 15.43 15.85 -7.84
N ASP A 173 14.49 15.25 -8.57
CA ASP A 173 13.14 15.81 -8.81
C ASP A 173 12.10 15.30 -7.79
N GLY A 174 12.54 14.62 -6.73
CA GLY A 174 11.67 13.89 -5.82
C GLY A 174 11.38 12.47 -6.28
N GLU A 175 10.65 11.75 -5.45
CA GLU A 175 10.26 10.38 -5.68
C GLU A 175 8.75 10.25 -5.67
N GLU A 176 8.23 9.61 -6.72
CA GLU A 176 6.81 9.40 -6.91
C GLU A 176 6.36 8.15 -6.12
N TYR A 177 5.23 8.28 -5.45
CA TYR A 177 4.56 7.22 -4.72
C TYR A 177 3.15 7.06 -5.25
N MET A 178 2.76 5.83 -5.54
CA MET A 178 1.38 5.49 -5.86
C MET A 178 0.56 5.37 -4.58
N ILE A 179 -0.66 5.88 -4.62
CA ILE A 179 -1.71 5.69 -3.61
C ILE A 179 -2.75 4.76 -4.22
N VAL A 180 -3.09 3.67 -3.53
CA VAL A 180 -4.12 2.72 -3.94
C VAL A 180 -5.06 2.49 -2.78
N GLU A 181 -6.35 2.62 -3.04
CA GLU A 181 -7.39 2.59 -2.03
C GLU A 181 -8.46 1.56 -2.34
N PHE A 182 -9.05 0.99 -1.28
CA PHE A 182 -10.14 0.04 -1.36
C PHE A 182 -11.20 0.35 -0.29
N ALA A 183 -12.47 0.34 -0.67
CA ALA A 183 -13.59 0.08 0.23
C ALA A 183 -14.23 -1.25 -0.13
N ILE A 184 -14.29 -2.16 0.84
CA ILE A 184 -14.78 -3.52 0.67
C ILE A 184 -15.91 -3.76 1.68
N PRO A 185 -17.15 -4.02 1.23
CA PRO A 185 -18.23 -4.32 2.15
C PRO A 185 -17.90 -5.50 3.06
N LEU A 186 -18.11 -5.33 4.37
CA LEU A 186 -17.83 -6.33 5.40
C LEU A 186 -18.58 -7.64 5.16
N SER A 187 -19.73 -7.58 4.48
CA SER A 187 -20.52 -8.75 4.07
C SER A 187 -19.77 -9.73 3.17
N HIS A 188 -18.68 -9.31 2.51
CA HIS A 188 -17.87 -10.18 1.65
C HIS A 188 -16.74 -10.90 2.40
N LEU A 189 -16.45 -10.50 3.64
CA LEU A 189 -15.32 -10.99 4.44
C LEU A 189 -15.59 -12.33 5.17
N GLY A 190 -16.76 -12.94 4.94
CA GLY A 190 -17.20 -14.17 5.62
C GLY A 190 -18.48 -13.93 6.41
N GLY A 191 -19.11 -15.01 6.90
CA GLY A 191 -20.47 -15.04 7.48
C GLY A 191 -20.80 -13.93 8.50
N SER A 192 -20.72 -14.22 9.80
CA SER A 192 -20.84 -13.17 10.81
C SER A 192 -19.62 -12.24 10.73
N ILE A 193 -19.84 -10.92 10.83
CA ILE A 193 -18.76 -9.92 10.83
C ILE A 193 -17.69 -10.35 11.85
N PRO A 194 -16.47 -10.67 11.39
CA PRO A 194 -15.45 -11.20 12.29
C PRO A 194 -14.92 -10.09 13.19
N SER A 195 -14.71 -10.38 14.48
CA SER A 195 -14.03 -9.42 15.37
C SER A 195 -12.57 -9.18 14.94
N GLU A 196 -11.97 -10.17 14.27
CA GLU A 196 -10.60 -10.12 13.77
C GLU A 196 -10.52 -10.71 12.36
N LEU A 197 -9.81 -10.02 11.47
CA LEU A 197 -9.60 -10.38 10.08
C LEU A 197 -8.12 -10.68 9.86
N GLU A 198 -7.80 -11.92 9.48
CA GLU A 198 -6.51 -12.24 8.89
C GLU A 198 -6.46 -11.73 7.45
N TYR A 199 -5.43 -10.96 7.12
CA TYR A 199 -5.29 -10.34 5.80
C TYR A 199 -3.90 -10.50 5.20
N GLY A 200 -3.83 -10.30 3.89
CA GLY A 200 -2.60 -10.13 3.13
C GLY A 200 -2.67 -8.92 2.20
N ILE A 201 -1.52 -8.27 1.98
CA ILE A 201 -1.33 -7.21 0.97
C ILE A 201 -0.21 -7.65 0.05
N HIS A 202 -0.52 -7.82 -1.23
CA HIS A 202 0.42 -8.36 -2.21
C HIS A 202 0.71 -7.33 -3.29
N LEU A 203 1.98 -7.03 -3.51
CA LEU A 203 2.42 -6.35 -4.74
C LEU A 203 2.83 -7.45 -5.71
N ARG A 204 1.95 -7.78 -6.67
CA ARG A 204 2.11 -9.00 -7.49
C ARG A 204 3.37 -9.01 -8.36
N GLY A 205 3.90 -7.83 -8.69
CA GLY A 205 5.06 -7.69 -9.57
C GLY A 205 4.82 -8.27 -10.97
N ILE A 206 5.90 -8.62 -11.66
CA ILE A 206 5.90 -9.20 -13.01
C ILE A 206 6.41 -10.64 -12.95
N LYS A 207 5.69 -11.59 -13.52
CA LYS A 207 6.23 -12.93 -13.80
C LYS A 207 6.76 -12.97 -15.22
N ALA A 208 8.06 -12.71 -15.38
CA ALA A 208 8.75 -12.90 -16.65
C ALA A 208 9.47 -14.26 -16.69
N PRO A 209 9.60 -14.89 -17.87
CA PRO A 209 10.35 -16.14 -18.02
C PRO A 209 11.84 -16.00 -17.66
N SER A 210 12.39 -14.78 -17.73
CA SER A 210 13.71 -14.42 -17.19
C SER A 210 13.74 -12.95 -16.76
N VAL A 211 14.47 -12.65 -15.68
CA VAL A 211 14.81 -11.27 -15.31
C VAL A 211 15.85 -10.78 -16.32
N PRO A 212 15.63 -9.66 -17.04
CA PRO A 212 16.62 -9.13 -17.96
C PRO A 212 17.97 -8.90 -17.26
N ASP A 213 19.08 -9.05 -17.99
CA ASP A 213 20.39 -8.63 -17.48
C ASP A 213 20.45 -7.10 -17.43
N LEU A 214 20.02 -6.55 -16.29
CA LEU A 214 19.91 -5.10 -16.06
C LEU A 214 21.29 -4.42 -15.96
N ASP A 215 22.39 -5.18 -15.83
CA ASP A 215 23.74 -4.62 -15.89
C ASP A 215 24.15 -4.28 -17.33
N ARG A 216 23.49 -4.89 -18.33
CA ARG A 216 23.66 -4.58 -19.76
C ARG A 216 22.66 -3.56 -20.30
N MET A 217 21.73 -3.07 -19.48
CA MET A 217 20.86 -1.99 -19.92
C MET A 217 21.70 -0.74 -20.20
N PRO A 218 21.46 -0.07 -21.35
CA PRO A 218 22.10 1.22 -21.62
C PRO A 218 21.77 2.18 -20.49
N ASP A 219 22.69 3.11 -20.21
CA ASP A 219 22.44 4.15 -19.22
C ASP A 219 21.12 4.84 -19.56
N SER A 220 20.23 4.96 -18.56
CA SER A 220 18.99 5.70 -18.75
C SER A 220 19.37 7.14 -19.11
N PRO A 221 18.90 7.69 -20.24
CA PRO A 221 19.20 9.07 -20.62
C PRO A 221 18.69 10.08 -19.58
N ASN A 222 17.79 9.66 -18.69
CA ASN A 222 17.20 10.47 -17.64
C ASN A 222 17.97 10.36 -16.30
N ALA A 223 18.94 9.44 -16.17
CA ALA A 223 19.74 9.34 -14.95
C ALA A 223 20.83 10.43 -14.94
N ARG A 224 20.79 11.31 -13.94
CA ARG A 224 21.73 12.43 -13.78
C ARG A 224 22.96 12.04 -12.96
N SER A 225 22.93 10.87 -12.31
CA SER A 225 24.08 10.33 -11.59
C SER A 225 24.12 8.80 -11.58
N LYS A 226 25.30 8.24 -11.28
CA LYS A 226 25.47 6.79 -11.05
C LYS A 226 24.60 6.28 -9.91
N LYS A 227 24.36 7.11 -8.89
CA LYS A 227 23.49 6.78 -7.75
C LYS A 227 22.04 6.62 -8.20
N GLU A 228 21.54 7.54 -9.01
CA GLU A 228 20.20 7.46 -9.61
C GLU A 228 20.07 6.27 -10.55
N LEU A 229 21.08 6.01 -11.40
CA LEU A 229 21.07 4.86 -12.29
C LEU A 229 20.97 3.53 -11.50
N ASN A 230 21.76 3.38 -10.45
CA ASN A 230 21.70 2.20 -9.59
C ASN A 230 20.34 2.04 -8.92
N TYR A 231 19.72 3.15 -8.53
CA TYR A 231 18.38 3.16 -7.93
C TYR A 231 17.30 2.72 -8.93
N ILE A 232 17.34 3.25 -10.15
CA ILE A 232 16.44 2.85 -11.24
C ILE A 232 16.61 1.36 -11.55
N LYS A 233 17.85 0.86 -11.63
CA LYS A 233 18.13 -0.57 -11.83
C LYS A 233 17.60 -1.43 -10.68
N MET A 234 17.69 -0.94 -9.44
CA MET A 234 17.11 -1.62 -8.27
C MET A 234 15.59 -1.71 -8.39
N LEU A 235 14.89 -0.62 -8.70
CA LEU A 235 13.43 -0.63 -8.90
C LEU A 235 13.02 -1.56 -10.06
N ALA A 236 13.80 -1.60 -11.14
CA ALA A 236 13.58 -2.50 -12.26
C ALA A 236 13.74 -3.98 -11.86
N ARG A 237 14.76 -4.33 -11.06
CA ARG A 237 14.93 -5.69 -10.50
C ARG A 237 13.76 -6.05 -9.61
N ASP A 238 13.44 -5.13 -8.70
CA ASP A 238 12.40 -5.30 -7.73
C ASP A 238 11.07 -5.63 -8.41
N ALA A 239 10.75 -4.99 -9.54
CA ALA A 239 9.53 -5.24 -10.30
C ALA A 239 9.23 -6.72 -10.62
N PHE A 240 10.22 -7.60 -10.65
CA PHE A 240 10.08 -9.05 -10.91
C PHE A 240 9.91 -9.91 -9.64
N ILE A 241 10.03 -9.31 -8.46
CA ILE A 241 9.98 -10.01 -7.18
C ILE A 241 8.60 -9.69 -6.55
N PRO A 242 7.67 -10.65 -6.50
CA PRO A 242 6.42 -10.44 -5.78
C PRO A 242 6.71 -10.22 -4.30
N LEU A 243 5.93 -9.34 -3.67
CA LEU A 243 5.98 -9.12 -2.24
C LEU A 243 4.62 -9.42 -1.62
N GLU A 244 4.65 -10.08 -0.48
CA GLU A 244 3.47 -10.39 0.33
C GLU A 244 3.73 -9.93 1.77
N LEU A 245 2.82 -9.12 2.30
CA LEU A 245 2.71 -8.83 3.72
C LEU A 245 1.47 -9.52 4.27
N LYS A 246 1.54 -10.01 5.50
CA LYS A 246 0.42 -10.61 6.24
C LYS A 246 0.23 -9.91 7.57
N GLY A 247 -1.00 -9.88 8.05
CA GLY A 247 -1.32 -9.37 9.37
C GLY A 247 -2.70 -9.82 9.84
N THR A 248 -3.05 -9.36 11.04
CA THR A 248 -4.38 -9.50 11.62
C THR A 248 -4.89 -8.12 11.95
N TYR A 249 -6.13 -7.82 11.56
CA TYR A 249 -6.80 -6.55 11.84
C TYR A 249 -8.01 -6.81 12.72
N ARG A 250 -8.06 -6.17 13.88
CA ARG A 250 -9.27 -6.17 14.72
C ARG A 250 -10.18 -5.06 14.23
N LEU A 251 -11.46 -5.35 13.95
CA LEU A 251 -12.39 -4.31 13.55
C LEU A 251 -12.54 -3.27 14.68
N ALA A 252 -12.46 -2.00 14.31
CA ALA A 252 -12.73 -0.89 15.21
C ALA A 252 -14.23 -0.84 15.55
N THR A 253 -14.52 -0.41 16.77
CA THR A 253 -15.88 -0.11 17.21
C THR A 253 -16.15 1.38 17.04
N LYS A 254 -17.41 1.73 16.74
CA LYS A 254 -17.86 3.11 16.69
C LYS A 254 -17.55 3.81 18.03
N PRO A 255 -16.87 4.96 18.03
CA PRO A 255 -16.72 5.79 19.22
C PRO A 255 -18.09 6.26 19.72
N ASP A 256 -18.25 6.32 21.04
CA ASP A 256 -19.46 6.84 21.70
C ASP A 256 -19.70 8.34 21.43
#